data_AF-A0A7Y2ZFX8-F1
#
_entry.id   AF-A0A7Y2ZFX8-F1
#
_cell.length_a   1.000
_cell.length_b   1.000
_cell.length_c   1.000
_cell.angle_alpha   90.00
_cell.angle_beta   90.00
_cell.angle_gamma   90.00
#
_symmetry.space_group_name_H-M   'P 1'
#
loop_
_entity.id
_entity.type
_entity.pdbx_description
1 polymer ?
#
loop_
_entity_poly.entity_id
_entity_poly.type
_entity_poly.pdbx_seq_one_letter_code
_entity_poly.pdbx_strand_id
1 'polypeptide(L)'
;EARSEHDADTLRVGQLLTAVTGAVALFLAGALFVSQTWPSLSESARTTVLGVLSAAIWLLGRVLSSRERWTRIGEVIQVAGMALAAFALVYSDNAWGEGSLGARVVGASALVIPIVLGPLAWKSSVGMVAAHTALSLVFAALFLDRALGLDFEAIVWVLDALLVVALGVLWLRVKDRWDRGVHRDLVALTTGLYAGLVLVFFTGAGVLDWDEGTIWAIDVWWLGMVGLTMWGAAHTPGDAERDVIETHMAACVLLGTFFIGFTGAEALSVPAEAWAIGAAAVGAAGLFWGLRVRNIPTVGASTLALIGVLWVYAMDQADAGVAAAAMAVTAILLFWVASRIRTVGPDGG
;
A
#
# COMPACT_ATOMS: atom_id res chain seq x y z
N GLU A 1 10.19 14.06 29.24
CA GLU A 1 11.00 13.50 28.14
C GLU A 1 10.44 12.19 27.62
N ALA A 2 10.68 11.03 28.24
CA ALA A 2 10.23 9.75 27.65
C ALA A 2 8.70 9.66 27.36
N ARG A 3 7.85 10.22 28.23
CA ARG A 3 6.39 10.30 27.97
C ARG A 3 6.01 11.32 26.89
N SER A 4 6.68 12.47 26.83
CA SER A 4 6.41 13.50 25.83
C SER A 4 6.90 13.09 24.44
N GLU A 5 7.97 12.30 24.37
CA GLU A 5 8.49 11.70 23.15
C GLU A 5 7.56 10.59 22.64
N HIS A 6 7.08 9.71 23.54
CA HIS A 6 6.08 8.69 23.22
C HIS A 6 4.73 9.30 22.75
N ASP A 7 4.27 10.39 23.37
CA ASP A 7 3.06 11.10 22.95
C ASP A 7 3.24 11.77 21.57
N ALA A 8 4.43 12.32 21.29
CA ALA A 8 4.77 12.90 19.99
C ALA A 8 4.84 11.83 18.89
N ASP A 9 5.39 10.66 19.18
CA ASP A 9 5.45 9.51 18.27
C ASP A 9 4.07 8.89 18.03
N THR A 10 3.23 8.86 19.06
CA THR A 10 1.80 8.48 18.94
C THR A 10 1.05 9.38 17.97
N LEU A 11 1.20 10.70 18.10
CA LEU A 11 0.59 11.69 17.21
C LEU A 11 1.12 11.57 15.77
N ARG A 12 2.43 11.30 15.63
CA ARG A 12 3.10 11.02 14.35
C ARG A 12 2.53 9.80 13.64
N VAL A 13 2.23 8.73 14.36
CA VAL A 13 1.64 7.53 13.76
C VAL A 13 0.16 7.75 13.43
N GLY A 14 -0.60 8.42 14.29
CA GLY A 14 -1.98 8.81 14.00
C GLY A 14 -2.11 9.67 12.74
N GLN A 15 -1.18 10.62 12.55
CA GLN A 15 -1.07 11.41 11.33
C GLN A 15 -0.79 10.55 10.09
N LEU A 16 0.15 9.61 10.19
CA LEU A 16 0.51 8.72 9.08
C LEU A 16 -0.68 7.84 8.67
N LEU A 17 -1.33 7.20 9.63
CA LEU A 17 -2.48 6.33 9.39
C LEU A 17 -3.66 7.07 8.75
N THR A 18 -3.93 8.29 9.22
CA THR A 18 -4.97 9.15 8.64
C THR A 18 -4.61 9.55 7.20
N ALA A 19 -3.34 9.88 6.93
CA ALA A 19 -2.88 10.21 5.59
C ALA A 19 -2.93 9.01 4.64
N VAL A 20 -2.51 7.82 5.09
CA VAL A 20 -2.57 6.56 4.32
C VAL A 20 -4.01 6.23 3.95
N THR A 21 -4.95 6.38 4.88
CA THR A 21 -6.38 6.17 4.59
C THR A 21 -6.91 7.19 3.59
N GLY A 22 -6.53 8.46 3.74
CA GLY A 22 -6.89 9.49 2.78
C GLY A 22 -6.40 9.15 1.37
N ALA A 23 -5.21 8.57 1.26
CA ALA A 23 -4.67 8.13 -0.02
C ALA A 23 -5.37 6.90 -0.61
N VAL A 24 -5.71 5.91 0.21
CA VAL A 24 -6.52 4.75 -0.23
C VAL A 24 -7.89 5.23 -0.72
N ALA A 25 -8.56 6.08 0.05
CA ALA A 25 -9.84 6.66 -0.33
C ALA A 25 -9.74 7.44 -1.65
N LEU A 26 -8.67 8.24 -1.83
CA LEU A 26 -8.44 9.00 -3.07
C LEU A 26 -8.20 8.08 -4.27
N PHE A 27 -7.41 7.01 -4.09
CA PHE A 27 -7.14 6.03 -5.15
C PHE A 27 -8.44 5.37 -5.60
N LEU A 28 -9.25 4.90 -4.66
CA LEU A 28 -10.55 4.29 -4.97
C LEU A 28 -11.51 5.31 -5.60
N ALA A 29 -11.48 6.59 -5.16
CA ALA A 29 -12.24 7.69 -5.79
C ALA A 29 -11.92 7.79 -7.27
N GLY A 30 -10.63 7.75 -7.58
CA GLY A 30 -10.11 7.76 -8.92
C GLY A 30 -10.68 6.59 -9.71
N ALA A 31 -10.51 5.36 -9.22
CA ALA A 31 -10.98 4.14 -9.90
C ALA A 31 -12.50 4.15 -10.18
N LEU A 32 -13.33 4.58 -9.23
CA LEU A 32 -14.77 4.69 -9.42
C LEU A 32 -15.17 5.81 -10.38
N PHE A 33 -14.62 7.02 -10.20
CA PHE A 33 -14.90 8.16 -11.07
C PHE A 33 -14.60 7.80 -12.52
N VAL A 34 -13.48 7.11 -12.70
CA VAL A 34 -12.99 6.56 -13.95
C VAL A 34 -13.97 5.56 -14.55
N SER A 35 -14.50 4.60 -13.78
CA SER A 35 -15.52 3.66 -14.26
C SER A 35 -16.81 4.34 -14.76
N GLN A 36 -17.15 5.52 -14.22
CA GLN A 36 -18.41 6.20 -14.49
C GLN A 36 -18.36 7.34 -15.53
N THR A 37 -17.29 8.14 -15.56
CA THR A 37 -17.21 9.31 -16.46
C THR A 37 -16.82 8.97 -17.89
N TRP A 38 -16.62 7.69 -18.18
CA TRP A 38 -15.93 7.20 -19.36
C TRP A 38 -16.73 6.78 -20.58
N PRO A 39 -18.07 6.63 -20.61
CA PRO A 39 -18.76 6.13 -21.82
C PRO A 39 -18.46 6.92 -23.10
N SER A 40 -18.08 8.19 -23.00
CA SER A 40 -17.80 9.09 -24.13
C SER A 40 -16.34 9.17 -24.58
N LEU A 41 -15.37 8.66 -23.81
CA LEU A 41 -13.94 8.72 -24.13
C LEU A 41 -13.44 7.39 -24.71
N SER A 42 -12.52 7.44 -25.68
CA SER A 42 -11.83 6.24 -26.19
C SER A 42 -10.86 5.67 -25.14
N GLU A 43 -10.62 4.36 -25.17
CA GLU A 43 -9.73 3.65 -24.24
C GLU A 43 -8.31 4.26 -24.14
N SER A 44 -7.80 4.78 -25.25
CA SER A 44 -6.52 5.50 -25.30
C SER A 44 -6.56 6.85 -24.58
N ALA A 45 -7.65 7.62 -24.72
CA ALA A 45 -7.82 8.90 -24.04
C ALA A 45 -7.97 8.68 -22.53
N ARG A 46 -8.73 7.67 -22.15
CA ARG A 46 -8.92 7.20 -20.78
C ARG A 46 -7.59 6.86 -20.09
N THR A 47 -6.78 6.02 -20.73
CA THR A 47 -5.43 5.65 -20.26
C THR A 47 -4.54 6.89 -20.09
N THR A 48 -4.57 7.80 -21.06
CA THR A 48 -3.74 9.02 -21.03
C THR A 48 -4.14 9.94 -19.89
N VAL A 49 -5.44 10.14 -19.66
CA VAL A 49 -5.95 10.96 -18.54
C VAL A 49 -5.51 10.39 -17.20
N LEU A 50 -5.60 9.07 -17.01
CA LEU A 50 -5.09 8.41 -15.81
C LEU A 50 -3.59 8.67 -15.60
N GLY A 51 -2.78 8.55 -16.64
CA GLY A 51 -1.34 8.83 -16.58
C GLY A 51 -1.00 10.29 -16.26
N VAL A 52 -1.80 11.25 -16.76
CA VAL A 52 -1.64 12.67 -16.43
C VAL A 52 -2.02 12.94 -14.98
N LEU A 53 -3.15 12.39 -14.52
CA LEU A 53 -3.59 12.53 -13.13
C LEU A 53 -2.60 11.90 -12.15
N SER A 54 -2.06 10.73 -12.47
CA SER A 54 -1.04 10.08 -11.64
C SER A 54 0.22 10.95 -11.50
N ALA A 55 0.68 11.56 -12.59
CA ALA A 55 1.81 12.49 -12.56
C ALA A 55 1.48 13.76 -11.74
N ALA A 56 0.28 14.32 -11.89
CA ALA A 56 -0.15 15.49 -11.13
C ALA A 56 -0.24 15.21 -9.62
N ILE A 57 -0.80 14.06 -9.24
CA ILE A 57 -0.88 13.61 -7.84
C ILE A 57 0.54 13.41 -7.28
N TRP A 58 1.42 12.73 -8.01
CA TRP A 58 2.80 12.53 -7.58
C TRP A 58 3.54 13.87 -7.39
N LEU A 59 3.40 14.81 -8.34
CA LEU A 59 4.00 16.14 -8.25
C LEU A 59 3.45 16.94 -7.07
N LEU A 60 2.14 16.88 -6.81
CA LEU A 60 1.54 17.50 -5.63
C LEU A 60 2.15 16.92 -4.35
N GLY A 61 2.27 15.60 -4.25
CA GLY A 61 2.92 14.94 -3.13
C GLY A 61 4.37 15.38 -2.97
N ARG A 62 5.11 15.55 -4.08
CA ARG A 62 6.48 16.05 -4.06
C ARG A 62 6.57 17.50 -3.56
N VAL A 63 5.69 18.38 -4.02
CA VAL A 63 5.61 19.79 -3.57
C VAL A 63 5.21 19.88 -2.09
N LEU A 64 4.31 19.02 -1.62
CA LEU A 64 3.97 18.93 -0.21
C LEU A 64 5.15 18.39 0.61
N SER A 65 5.87 17.40 0.09
CA SER A 65 6.97 16.76 0.82
C SER A 65 8.14 17.70 1.14
N SER A 66 8.32 18.76 0.34
CA SER A 66 9.36 19.77 0.55
C SER A 66 9.07 20.73 1.71
N ARG A 67 7.86 20.69 2.27
CA ARG A 67 7.47 21.49 3.43
C ARG A 67 7.46 20.57 4.65
N GLU A 68 8.27 20.87 5.68
CA GLU A 68 8.42 20.02 6.88
C GLU A 68 7.09 19.56 7.48
N ARG A 69 6.12 20.49 7.55
CA ARG A 69 4.78 20.20 8.08
C ARG A 69 4.02 19.09 7.31
N TRP A 70 4.32 18.92 6.03
CA TRP A 70 3.58 18.08 5.11
C TRP A 70 4.41 16.92 4.58
N THR A 71 5.64 16.71 5.08
CA THR A 71 6.57 15.71 4.53
C THR A 71 5.92 14.34 4.40
N ARG A 72 5.36 13.79 5.48
CA ARG A 72 4.72 12.46 5.49
C ARG A 72 3.47 12.39 4.61
N ILE A 73 2.63 13.42 4.63
CA ILE A 73 1.43 13.48 3.78
C ILE A 73 1.84 13.51 2.30
N GLY A 74 2.87 14.28 1.97
CA GLY A 74 3.42 14.35 0.62
C GLY A 74 4.05 13.05 0.15
N GLU A 75 4.71 12.30 1.05
CA GLU A 75 5.23 10.95 0.76
C GLU A 75 4.10 9.96 0.42
N VAL A 76 3.05 9.94 1.24
CA VAL A 76 1.89 9.06 0.99
C VAL A 76 1.19 9.43 -0.34
N ILE A 77 1.01 10.72 -0.62
CA ILE A 77 0.43 11.19 -1.89
C ILE A 77 1.31 10.77 -3.08
N GLN A 78 2.64 10.77 -2.94
CA GLN A 78 3.55 10.26 -3.98
C GLN A 78 3.33 8.77 -4.24
N VAL A 79 3.19 7.95 -3.19
CA VAL A 79 2.88 6.52 -3.33
C VAL A 79 1.55 6.31 -4.05
N ALA A 80 0.52 7.07 -3.68
CA ALA A 80 -0.79 7.01 -4.36
C ALA A 80 -0.69 7.39 -5.84
N GLY A 81 0.08 8.43 -6.18
CA GLY A 81 0.35 8.82 -7.56
C GLY A 81 1.04 7.71 -8.34
N MET A 82 2.01 7.01 -7.76
CA MET A 82 2.65 5.88 -8.42
C MET A 82 1.73 4.66 -8.58
N ALA A 83 0.92 4.35 -7.58
CA ALA A 83 -0.06 3.28 -7.68
C ALA A 83 -1.09 3.56 -8.79
N LEU A 84 -1.55 4.81 -8.92
CA LEU A 84 -2.42 5.22 -10.02
C LEU A 84 -1.72 5.14 -11.39
N ALA A 85 -0.41 5.43 -11.45
CA ALA A 85 0.36 5.24 -12.67
C ALA A 85 0.45 3.75 -13.07
N ALA A 86 0.67 2.85 -12.11
CA ALA A 86 0.64 1.41 -12.36
C ALA A 86 -0.76 0.96 -12.85
N PHE A 87 -1.84 1.47 -12.25
CA PHE A 87 -3.20 1.23 -12.71
C PHE A 87 -3.44 1.74 -14.15
N ALA A 88 -2.93 2.93 -14.49
CA ALA A 88 -3.01 3.46 -15.85
C ALA A 88 -2.32 2.54 -16.87
N LEU A 89 -1.17 1.98 -16.51
CA LEU A 89 -0.42 1.04 -17.35
C LEU A 89 -1.17 -0.28 -17.54
N VAL A 90 -1.78 -0.82 -16.49
CA VAL A 90 -2.67 -2.00 -16.59
C VAL A 90 -3.84 -1.68 -17.54
N TYR A 91 -4.50 -0.55 -17.32
CA TYR A 91 -5.65 -0.13 -18.13
C TYR A 91 -5.30 0.08 -19.61
N SER A 92 -4.03 0.38 -19.91
CA SER A 92 -3.53 0.59 -21.27
C SER A 92 -3.72 -0.60 -22.21
N ASP A 93 -3.94 -1.80 -21.66
CA ASP A 93 -4.17 -3.00 -22.46
C ASP A 93 -5.47 -2.88 -23.28
N ASN A 94 -6.49 -2.21 -22.74
CA ASN A 94 -7.73 -1.90 -23.47
C ASN A 94 -7.50 -0.93 -24.64
N ALA A 95 -6.44 -0.13 -24.59
CA ALA A 95 -6.17 0.92 -25.56
C ALA A 95 -5.26 0.46 -26.70
N TRP A 96 -4.28 -0.40 -26.40
CA TRP A 96 -3.28 -0.85 -27.34
C TRP A 96 -3.07 -2.35 -27.17
N GLY A 97 -3.52 -3.14 -28.14
CA GLY A 97 -3.35 -4.59 -28.09
C GLY A 97 -1.88 -5.02 -28.04
N GLU A 98 -1.66 -6.25 -27.60
CA GLU A 98 -0.35 -6.88 -27.48
C GLU A 98 0.48 -6.77 -28.76
N GLY A 99 1.79 -6.57 -28.59
CA GLY A 99 2.75 -6.45 -29.69
C GLY A 99 2.69 -5.15 -30.49
N SER A 100 1.67 -4.29 -30.27
CA SER A 100 1.57 -2.99 -30.93
C SER A 100 2.67 -2.02 -30.47
N LEU A 101 2.95 -1.00 -31.29
CA LEU A 101 3.91 0.05 -30.92
C LEU A 101 3.47 0.80 -29.65
N GLY A 102 2.16 1.03 -29.48
CA GLY A 102 1.59 1.66 -28.29
C GLY A 102 1.86 0.84 -27.03
N ALA A 103 1.60 -0.47 -27.09
CA ALA A 103 1.89 -1.38 -25.98
C ALA A 103 3.37 -1.34 -25.56
N ARG A 104 4.29 -1.36 -26.53
CA ARG A 104 5.74 -1.30 -26.24
C ARG A 104 6.19 0.03 -25.64
N VAL A 105 5.66 1.14 -26.14
CA VAL A 105 6.00 2.48 -25.61
C VAL A 105 5.49 2.63 -24.17
N VAL A 106 4.26 2.19 -23.92
CA VAL A 106 3.66 2.23 -22.58
C VAL A 106 4.39 1.27 -21.64
N GLY A 107 4.67 0.04 -22.07
CA GLY A 107 5.47 -0.92 -21.30
C GLY A 107 6.87 -0.41 -20.97
N ALA A 108 7.56 0.22 -21.92
CA ALA A 108 8.87 0.83 -21.68
C ALA A 108 8.80 1.94 -20.63
N SER A 109 7.72 2.73 -20.62
CA SER A 109 7.51 3.75 -19.58
C SER A 109 7.38 3.15 -18.18
N ALA A 110 6.86 1.92 -18.06
CA ALA A 110 6.79 1.19 -16.80
C ALA A 110 8.18 0.97 -16.20
N LEU A 111 9.22 0.77 -17.00
CA LEU A 111 10.60 0.67 -16.52
C LEU A 111 11.21 2.04 -16.20
N VAL A 112 10.90 3.07 -16.99
CA VAL A 112 11.46 4.42 -16.83
C VAL A 112 10.97 5.08 -15.52
N ILE A 113 9.69 4.94 -15.18
CA ILE A 113 9.09 5.55 -13.99
C ILE A 113 9.87 5.20 -12.70
N PRO A 114 10.07 3.93 -12.31
CA PRO A 114 10.79 3.58 -11.10
C PRO A 114 12.28 3.96 -11.17
N ILE A 115 12.91 3.94 -12.35
CA ILE A 115 14.32 4.37 -12.51
C ILE A 115 14.47 5.88 -12.24
N VAL A 116 13.53 6.70 -12.71
CA VAL A 116 13.56 8.15 -12.55
C VAL A 116 13.12 8.56 -11.14
N LEU A 117 12.06 7.96 -10.61
CA LEU A 117 11.45 8.35 -9.33
C LEU A 117 12.11 7.66 -8.13
N GLY A 118 12.62 6.44 -8.29
CA GLY A 118 13.26 5.65 -7.23
C GLY A 118 14.40 6.37 -6.51
N PRO A 119 15.38 6.97 -7.21
CA PRO A 119 16.46 7.72 -6.58
C PRO A 119 16.00 8.93 -5.76
N LEU A 120 14.86 9.53 -6.13
CA LEU A 120 14.26 10.64 -5.38
C LEU A 120 13.61 10.14 -4.09
N ALA A 121 12.93 9.00 -4.14
CA ALA A 121 12.27 8.38 -3.00
C ALA A 121 13.26 7.77 -1.99
N TRP A 122 14.35 7.19 -2.47
CA TRP A 122 15.34 6.54 -1.59
C TRP A 122 16.06 7.49 -0.65
N LYS A 123 16.04 8.79 -0.98
CA LYS A 123 16.62 9.85 -0.17
C LYS A 123 15.66 10.42 0.89
N SER A 124 14.37 10.08 0.85
CA SER A 124 13.36 10.70 1.72
C SER A 124 13.15 9.94 3.03
N SER A 125 12.66 8.70 2.98
CA SER A 125 12.33 7.92 4.17
C SER A 125 12.38 6.41 3.90
N VAL A 126 12.45 5.60 4.96
CA VAL A 126 12.46 4.13 4.84
C VAL A 126 11.14 3.60 4.28
N GLY A 127 10.02 4.19 4.70
CA GLY A 127 8.69 3.84 4.17
C GLY A 127 8.57 4.13 2.67
N MET A 128 9.20 5.20 2.18
CA MET A 128 9.24 5.52 0.76
C MET A 128 10.11 4.54 -0.04
N VAL A 129 11.28 4.15 0.49
CA VAL A 129 12.12 3.10 -0.11
C VAL A 129 11.32 1.82 -0.28
N ALA A 130 10.62 1.42 0.77
CA ALA A 130 9.80 0.23 0.77
C ALA A 130 8.66 0.28 -0.24
N ALA A 131 7.82 1.32 -0.19
CA ALA A 131 6.69 1.48 -1.10
C ALA A 131 7.17 1.55 -2.56
N HIS A 132 8.29 2.23 -2.82
CA HIS A 132 8.87 2.27 -4.16
C HIS A 132 9.43 0.94 -4.59
N THR A 133 10.03 0.16 -3.69
CA THR A 133 10.52 -1.19 -4.02
C THR A 133 9.37 -2.10 -4.42
N ALA A 134 8.30 -2.12 -3.62
CA ALA A 134 7.08 -2.88 -3.92
C ALA A 134 6.47 -2.48 -5.27
N LEU A 135 6.26 -1.17 -5.49
CA LEU A 135 5.71 -0.67 -6.74
C LEU A 135 6.65 -0.90 -7.93
N SER A 136 7.97 -0.84 -7.74
CA SER A 136 8.95 -1.11 -8.81
C SER A 136 8.85 -2.55 -9.33
N LEU A 137 8.47 -3.51 -8.49
CA LEU A 137 8.23 -4.88 -8.92
C LEU A 137 6.96 -4.96 -9.80
N VAL A 138 5.91 -4.23 -9.45
CA VAL A 138 4.70 -4.10 -10.29
C VAL A 138 5.04 -3.48 -11.65
N PHE A 139 5.79 -2.39 -11.62
CA PHE A 139 6.26 -1.72 -12.83
C PHE A 139 7.17 -2.62 -13.70
N ALA A 140 8.01 -3.43 -13.07
CA ALA A 140 8.82 -4.42 -13.77
C ALA A 140 7.93 -5.50 -14.41
N ALA A 141 6.91 -6.00 -13.72
CA ALA A 141 5.94 -6.95 -14.27
C ALA A 141 5.27 -6.39 -15.53
N LEU A 142 4.77 -5.15 -15.44
CA LEU A 142 4.12 -4.45 -16.55
C LEU A 142 5.08 -4.19 -17.73
N PHE A 143 6.36 -3.95 -17.47
CA PHE A 143 7.35 -3.84 -18.53
C PHE A 143 7.58 -5.19 -19.24
N LEU A 144 7.75 -6.27 -18.48
CA LEU A 144 8.00 -7.60 -19.02
C LEU A 144 6.81 -8.10 -19.86
N ASP A 145 5.59 -7.85 -19.39
CA ASP A 145 4.36 -8.11 -20.12
C ASP A 145 4.25 -7.21 -21.37
N ARG A 146 4.10 -5.89 -21.16
CA ARG A 146 3.68 -4.97 -22.23
C ARG A 146 4.76 -4.67 -23.25
N ALA A 147 6.03 -4.62 -22.84
CA ALA A 147 7.14 -4.27 -23.72
C ALA A 147 7.82 -5.49 -24.34
N LEU A 148 7.94 -6.58 -23.60
CA LEU A 148 8.65 -7.78 -24.05
C LEU A 148 7.70 -8.90 -24.49
N GLY A 149 6.42 -8.85 -24.13
CA GLY A 149 5.45 -9.89 -24.45
C GLY A 149 5.81 -11.22 -23.79
N LEU A 150 6.42 -11.19 -22.60
CA LEU A 150 6.68 -12.40 -21.84
C LEU A 150 5.36 -12.97 -21.35
N ASP A 151 5.27 -14.29 -21.35
CA ASP A 151 4.16 -14.95 -20.68
C ASP A 151 4.24 -14.72 -19.16
N PHE A 152 3.08 -14.85 -18.53
CA PHE A 152 2.94 -14.55 -17.13
C PHE A 152 3.83 -15.44 -16.22
N GLU A 153 4.04 -16.71 -16.59
CA GLU A 153 4.93 -17.63 -15.85
C GLU A 153 6.39 -17.12 -15.87
N ALA A 154 6.91 -16.71 -17.03
CA ALA A 154 8.25 -16.14 -17.12
C ALA A 154 8.37 -14.84 -16.31
N ILE A 155 7.33 -14.00 -16.30
CA ILE A 155 7.29 -12.77 -15.50
C ILE A 155 7.46 -13.11 -14.01
N VAL A 156 6.71 -14.08 -13.49
CA VAL A 156 6.80 -14.52 -12.09
C VAL A 156 8.19 -14.99 -11.73
N TRP A 157 8.78 -15.88 -12.52
CA TRP A 157 10.14 -16.38 -12.26
C TRP A 157 11.17 -15.25 -12.22
N VAL A 158 11.03 -14.25 -13.11
CA VAL A 158 11.91 -13.09 -13.12
C VAL A 158 11.71 -12.25 -11.86
N LEU A 159 10.46 -11.98 -11.45
CA LEU A 159 10.17 -11.20 -10.26
C LEU A 159 10.61 -11.90 -8.97
N ASP A 160 10.42 -13.21 -8.87
CA ASP A 160 10.88 -14.02 -7.74
C ASP A 160 12.41 -14.00 -7.64
N ALA A 161 13.10 -14.17 -8.76
CA ALA A 161 14.56 -14.05 -8.80
C ALA A 161 15.03 -12.65 -8.37
N LEU A 162 14.37 -11.59 -8.86
CA LEU A 162 14.65 -10.21 -8.46
C LEU A 162 14.42 -9.99 -6.96
N LEU A 163 13.34 -10.53 -6.40
CA LEU A 163 13.04 -10.45 -4.97
C LEU A 163 14.08 -11.19 -4.13
N VAL A 164 14.44 -12.42 -4.51
CA VAL A 164 15.48 -13.20 -3.82
C VAL A 164 16.82 -12.47 -3.85
N VAL A 165 17.19 -11.87 -4.99
CA VAL A 165 18.40 -11.05 -5.10
C VAL A 165 18.30 -9.81 -4.21
N ALA A 166 17.17 -9.10 -4.22
CA ALA A 166 16.96 -7.92 -3.39
C ALA A 166 17.05 -8.25 -1.89
N LEU A 167 16.36 -9.31 -1.45
CA LEU A 167 16.41 -9.82 -0.09
C LEU A 167 17.82 -10.28 0.29
N GLY A 168 18.54 -10.95 -0.60
CA GLY A 168 19.93 -11.37 -0.40
C GLY A 168 20.87 -10.17 -0.22
N VAL A 169 20.73 -9.13 -1.05
CA VAL A 169 21.50 -7.88 -0.92
C VAL A 169 21.18 -7.16 0.39
N LEU A 170 19.90 -7.11 0.78
CA LEU A 170 19.47 -6.53 2.06
C LEU A 170 20.03 -7.31 3.24
N TRP A 171 19.93 -8.64 3.22
CA TRP A 171 20.50 -9.53 4.23
C TRP A 171 22.01 -9.32 4.39
N LEU A 172 22.76 -9.29 3.29
CA LEU A 172 24.22 -9.07 3.32
C LEU A 172 24.58 -7.69 3.91
N ARG A 173 23.72 -6.68 3.75
CA ARG A 173 23.93 -5.36 4.35
C ARG A 173 23.65 -5.35 5.85
N VAL A 174 22.69 -6.15 6.31
CA VAL A 174 22.22 -6.19 7.71
C VAL A 174 23.06 -7.13 8.58
N LYS A 175 23.48 -8.29 8.06
CA LYS A 175 24.02 -9.41 8.87
C LYS A 175 25.21 -9.05 9.77
N ASP A 176 26.06 -8.10 9.37
CA ASP A 176 27.26 -7.69 10.13
C ASP A 176 27.02 -6.38 10.94
N ARG A 177 25.77 -5.94 11.02
CA ARG A 177 25.33 -4.69 11.65
C ARG A 177 24.21 -4.88 12.66
N TRP A 178 23.86 -6.13 12.96
CA TRP A 178 22.80 -6.51 13.89
C TRP A 178 23.01 -5.91 15.29
N ASP A 179 24.22 -6.04 15.84
CA ASP A 179 24.56 -5.56 17.19
C ASP A 179 24.73 -4.03 17.29
N ARG A 180 24.62 -3.30 16.17
CA ARG A 180 24.85 -1.84 16.11
C ARG A 180 23.55 -1.01 16.13
N GLY A 181 22.40 -1.61 16.42
CA GLY A 181 21.13 -0.90 16.55
C GLY A 181 20.64 -0.28 15.22
N VAL A 182 20.96 -0.89 14.08
CA VAL A 182 20.60 -0.33 12.77
C VAL A 182 19.15 -0.68 12.42
N HIS A 183 18.20 0.01 13.07
CA HIS A 183 16.76 -0.12 12.85
C HIS A 183 16.34 0.12 11.38
N ARG A 184 17.10 0.92 10.64
CA ARG A 184 16.79 1.32 9.26
C ARG A 184 16.84 0.15 8.27
N ASP A 185 17.81 -0.75 8.44
CA ASP A 185 18.04 -1.86 7.51
C ASP A 185 17.13 -3.07 7.84
N LEU A 186 16.75 -3.24 9.11
CA LEU A 186 15.78 -4.25 9.57
C LEU A 186 14.36 -3.89 9.14
N VAL A 187 14.00 -2.60 9.22
CA VAL A 187 12.76 -2.07 8.62
C VAL A 187 12.81 -2.22 7.10
N ALA A 188 13.95 -1.99 6.43
CA ALA A 188 14.06 -2.21 4.98
C ALA A 188 13.86 -3.69 4.59
N LEU A 189 14.37 -4.63 5.39
CA LEU A 189 14.18 -6.07 5.21
C LEU A 189 12.73 -6.49 5.44
N THR A 190 12.11 -6.08 6.55
CA THR A 190 10.71 -6.43 6.83
C THR A 190 9.75 -5.75 5.86
N THR A 191 10.05 -4.52 5.42
CA THR A 191 9.24 -3.90 4.37
C THR A 191 9.52 -4.48 2.98
N GLY A 192 10.68 -5.10 2.76
CA GLY A 192 10.93 -5.97 1.61
C GLY A 192 10.09 -7.24 1.63
N LEU A 193 9.80 -7.81 2.80
CA LEU A 193 8.84 -8.91 2.95
C LEU A 193 7.41 -8.45 2.64
N TYR A 194 6.97 -7.27 3.11
CA TYR A 194 5.69 -6.68 2.69
C TYR A 194 5.67 -6.28 1.21
N ALA A 195 6.80 -5.96 0.57
CA ALA A 195 6.89 -5.81 -0.87
C ALA A 195 6.73 -7.15 -1.60
N GLY A 196 7.21 -8.25 -0.99
CA GLY A 196 6.95 -9.61 -1.41
C GLY A 196 5.46 -9.96 -1.43
N LEU A 197 4.64 -9.38 -0.55
CA LEU A 197 3.18 -9.53 -0.57
C LEU A 197 2.54 -8.93 -1.82
N VAL A 198 3.01 -7.76 -2.27
CA VAL A 198 2.57 -7.17 -3.55
C VAL A 198 2.93 -8.12 -4.68
N LEU A 199 4.13 -8.69 -4.64
CA LEU A 199 4.58 -9.69 -5.58
C LEU A 199 3.67 -10.93 -5.55
N VAL A 200 3.37 -11.53 -4.39
CA VAL A 200 2.42 -12.66 -4.24
C VAL A 200 1.02 -12.31 -4.75
N PHE A 201 0.54 -11.07 -4.53
CA PHE A 201 -0.74 -10.61 -5.05
C PHE A 201 -0.73 -10.53 -6.60
N PHE A 202 0.38 -10.09 -7.20
CA PHE A 202 0.54 -10.06 -8.66
C PHE A 202 0.79 -11.45 -9.24
N THR A 203 1.70 -12.23 -8.68
CA THR A 203 2.00 -13.65 -8.99
C THR A 203 0.73 -14.50 -8.93
N GLY A 204 -0.08 -14.26 -7.91
CA GLY A 204 -1.37 -14.89 -7.72
C GLY A 204 -2.40 -14.49 -8.76
N ALA A 205 -2.45 -13.21 -9.13
CA ALA A 205 -3.41 -12.71 -10.12
C ALA A 205 -3.27 -13.30 -11.53
N GLY A 206 -2.15 -13.96 -11.87
CA GLY A 206 -1.93 -14.46 -13.23
C GLY A 206 -1.33 -15.87 -13.41
N VAL A 207 -0.56 -16.45 -12.47
CA VAL A 207 0.13 -17.75 -12.73
C VAL A 207 -0.82 -18.89 -12.37
N LEU A 208 -1.70 -18.63 -11.42
CA LEU A 208 -2.54 -19.64 -10.79
C LEU A 208 -4.01 -19.52 -11.24
N ASP A 209 -4.35 -18.58 -12.12
CA ASP A 209 -5.65 -17.88 -12.07
C ASP A 209 -5.84 -17.25 -10.66
N TRP A 210 -6.80 -16.35 -10.46
CA TRP A 210 -7.29 -16.10 -9.09
C TRP A 210 -8.08 -17.33 -8.60
N ASP A 211 -7.48 -18.51 -8.73
CA ASP A 211 -8.03 -19.73 -8.19
C ASP A 211 -8.04 -19.64 -6.67
N GLU A 212 -8.89 -20.46 -6.06
CA GLU A 212 -9.01 -20.50 -4.61
C GLU A 212 -7.64 -20.72 -3.95
N GLY A 213 -6.75 -21.52 -4.58
CA GLY A 213 -5.43 -21.87 -4.06
C GLY A 213 -4.52 -20.66 -3.83
N THR A 214 -4.53 -19.72 -4.76
CA THR A 214 -3.80 -18.44 -4.68
C THR A 214 -4.26 -17.58 -3.53
N ILE A 215 -5.57 -17.43 -3.42
CA ILE A 215 -6.20 -16.57 -2.44
C ILE A 215 -5.89 -17.11 -1.04
N TRP A 216 -5.96 -18.43 -0.86
CA TRP A 216 -5.54 -19.09 0.37
C TRP A 216 -4.05 -18.92 0.67
N ALA A 217 -3.17 -18.93 -0.35
CA ALA A 217 -1.74 -18.73 -0.13
C ALA A 217 -1.43 -17.31 0.40
N ILE A 218 -2.16 -16.29 -0.06
CA ILE A 218 -2.07 -14.91 0.46
C ILE A 218 -2.48 -14.87 1.94
N ASP A 219 -3.58 -15.52 2.29
CA ASP A 219 -4.06 -15.59 3.68
C ASP A 219 -3.08 -16.35 4.60
N VAL A 220 -2.50 -17.45 4.12
CA VAL A 220 -1.49 -18.22 4.87
C VAL A 220 -0.23 -17.39 5.09
N TRP A 221 0.23 -16.67 4.06
CA TRP A 221 1.38 -15.77 4.19
C TRP A 221 1.09 -14.65 5.21
N TRP A 222 -0.10 -14.04 5.13
CA TRP A 222 -0.53 -13.02 6.07
C TRP A 222 -0.58 -13.55 7.51
N LEU A 223 -1.15 -14.74 7.73
CA LEU A 223 -1.15 -15.43 9.03
C LEU A 223 0.28 -15.69 9.52
N GLY A 224 1.20 -16.06 8.63
CA GLY A 224 2.62 -16.18 8.93
C GLY A 224 3.22 -14.88 9.43
N MET A 225 2.94 -13.76 8.77
CA MET A 225 3.38 -12.42 9.20
C MET A 225 2.78 -11.99 10.54
N VAL A 226 1.49 -12.26 10.76
CA VAL A 226 0.84 -12.04 12.07
C VAL A 226 1.55 -12.85 13.15
N GLY A 227 1.79 -14.14 12.89
CA GLY A 227 2.48 -15.04 13.82
C GLY A 227 3.90 -14.57 14.15
N LEU A 228 4.68 -14.16 13.15
CA LEU A 228 6.03 -13.62 13.33
C LEU A 228 6.01 -12.29 14.12
N THR A 229 5.04 -11.41 13.82
CA THR A 229 4.87 -10.14 14.52
C THR A 229 4.49 -10.36 15.99
N MET A 230 3.55 -11.27 16.26
CA MET A 230 3.16 -11.64 17.63
C MET A 230 4.28 -12.35 18.38
N TRP A 231 5.04 -13.21 17.71
CA TRP A 231 6.20 -13.88 18.30
C TRP A 231 7.28 -12.87 18.68
N GLY A 232 7.59 -11.90 17.80
CA GLY A 232 8.46 -10.77 18.10
C GLY A 232 7.95 -9.95 19.30
N ALA A 233 6.65 -9.62 19.31
CA ALA A 233 6.01 -8.91 20.43
C ALA A 233 6.15 -9.64 21.78
N ALA A 234 6.18 -10.97 21.78
CA ALA A 234 6.32 -11.78 23.00
C ALA A 234 7.78 -11.95 23.46
N HIS A 235 8.76 -11.83 22.56
CA HIS A 235 10.17 -12.16 22.82
C HIS A 235 11.13 -10.97 22.80
N THR A 236 10.65 -9.77 22.48
CA THR A 236 11.46 -8.55 22.52
C THR A 236 11.32 -7.85 23.88
N PRO A 237 12.36 -7.86 24.74
CA PRO A 237 12.33 -7.16 26.01
C PRO A 237 12.75 -5.70 25.84
N GLY A 238 11.82 -4.77 26.04
CA GLY A 238 12.12 -3.34 26.22
C GLY A 238 11.40 -2.41 25.24
N ASP A 239 11.40 -1.12 25.58
CA ASP A 239 10.65 -0.08 24.85
C ASP A 239 11.28 0.28 23.49
N ALA A 240 12.57 0.01 23.28
CA ALA A 240 13.33 0.46 22.10
C ALA A 240 12.89 -0.16 20.76
N GLU A 241 12.26 -1.33 20.79
CA GLU A 241 11.82 -2.07 19.60
C GLU A 241 10.29 -2.15 19.48
N ARG A 242 9.58 -1.56 20.46
CA ARG A 242 8.13 -1.60 20.56
C ARG A 242 7.47 -0.92 19.36
N ASP A 243 7.92 0.27 18.98
CA ASP A 243 7.31 1.06 17.90
C ASP A 243 7.31 0.34 16.53
N VAL A 244 8.35 -0.45 16.27
CA VAL A 244 8.46 -1.26 15.05
C VAL A 244 7.40 -2.36 15.05
N ILE A 245 7.30 -3.11 16.15
CA ILE A 245 6.30 -4.17 16.32
C ILE A 245 4.90 -3.57 16.25
N GLU A 246 4.70 -2.39 16.85
CA GLU A 246 3.41 -1.70 16.83
C GLU A 246 2.98 -1.31 15.41
N THR A 247 3.94 -0.87 14.59
CA THR A 247 3.71 -0.55 13.17
C THR A 247 3.42 -1.80 12.32
N HIS A 248 4.13 -2.90 12.57
CA HIS A 248 3.89 -4.17 11.86
C HIS A 248 2.50 -4.71 12.16
N MET A 249 2.06 -4.64 13.42
CA MET A 249 0.72 -5.08 13.79
C MET A 249 -0.37 -4.22 13.14
N ALA A 250 -0.15 -2.90 13.08
CA ALA A 250 -1.06 -1.99 12.37
C ALA A 250 -1.18 -2.35 10.87
N ALA A 251 -0.05 -2.69 10.23
CA ALA A 251 -0.05 -3.14 8.83
C ALA A 251 -0.76 -4.49 8.67
N CYS A 252 -0.52 -5.45 9.57
CA CYS A 252 -1.19 -6.75 9.56
C CYS A 252 -2.72 -6.61 9.68
N VAL A 253 -3.22 -5.70 10.50
CA VAL A 253 -4.66 -5.44 10.61
C VAL A 253 -5.23 -4.88 9.30
N LEU A 254 -4.60 -3.84 8.74
CA LEU A 254 -5.07 -3.22 7.50
C LEU A 254 -5.10 -4.21 6.33
N LEU A 255 -4.02 -4.97 6.17
CA LEU A 255 -3.90 -5.98 5.11
C LEU A 255 -4.86 -7.15 5.33
N GLY A 256 -4.98 -7.64 6.57
CA GLY A 256 -5.86 -8.75 6.90
C GLY A 256 -7.33 -8.42 6.66
N THR A 257 -7.76 -7.19 6.95
CA THR A 257 -9.11 -6.75 6.61
C THR A 257 -9.36 -6.77 5.10
N PHE A 258 -8.38 -6.37 4.29
CA PHE A 258 -8.51 -6.42 2.84
C PHE A 258 -8.53 -7.87 2.32
N PHE A 259 -7.61 -8.72 2.78
CA PHE A 259 -7.51 -10.11 2.34
C PHE A 259 -8.72 -10.94 2.74
N ILE A 260 -9.19 -10.86 3.98
CA ILE A 260 -10.40 -11.60 4.38
C ILE A 260 -11.63 -11.15 3.58
N GLY A 261 -11.74 -9.85 3.28
CA GLY A 261 -12.81 -9.35 2.43
C GLY A 261 -12.73 -9.91 1.01
N PHE A 262 -11.53 -9.88 0.43
CA PHE A 262 -11.25 -10.41 -0.91
C PHE A 262 -11.46 -11.94 -0.98
N THR A 263 -10.93 -12.71 -0.03
CA THR A 263 -11.13 -14.16 0.07
C THR A 263 -12.60 -14.52 0.23
N GLY A 264 -13.32 -13.79 1.07
CA GLY A 264 -14.75 -14.00 1.25
C GLY A 264 -15.53 -13.76 -0.05
N ALA A 265 -15.23 -12.66 -0.75
CA ALA A 265 -15.92 -12.29 -1.98
C ALA A 265 -15.58 -13.24 -3.14
N GLU A 266 -14.29 -13.52 -3.38
CA GLU A 266 -13.83 -14.20 -4.60
C GLU A 266 -13.66 -15.70 -4.42
N ALA A 267 -12.97 -16.17 -3.38
CA ALA A 267 -12.70 -17.61 -3.19
C ALA A 267 -13.88 -18.36 -2.56
N LEU A 268 -14.53 -17.75 -1.57
CA LEU A 268 -15.63 -18.40 -0.86
C LEU A 268 -17.00 -18.06 -1.46
N SER A 269 -17.07 -17.06 -2.35
CA SER A 269 -18.32 -16.56 -2.94
C SER A 269 -19.41 -16.31 -1.89
N VAL A 270 -19.03 -15.85 -0.69
CA VAL A 270 -20.00 -15.62 0.38
C VAL A 270 -20.75 -14.30 0.16
N PRO A 271 -22.00 -14.17 0.66
CA PRO A 271 -22.75 -12.94 0.55
C PRO A 271 -21.97 -11.72 1.08
N ALA A 272 -22.31 -10.53 0.59
CA ALA A 272 -21.61 -9.29 0.91
C ALA A 272 -21.53 -9.03 2.43
N GLU A 273 -22.60 -9.38 3.13
CA GLU A 273 -22.69 -9.29 4.58
C GLU A 273 -21.69 -10.21 5.28
N ALA A 274 -21.48 -11.43 4.76
CA ALA A 274 -20.64 -12.44 5.38
C ALA A 274 -19.15 -12.09 5.26
N TRP A 275 -18.67 -11.68 4.09
CA TRP A 275 -17.27 -11.25 3.96
C TRP A 275 -17.02 -9.93 4.69
N ALA A 276 -17.98 -9.00 4.70
CA ALA A 276 -17.87 -7.76 5.45
C ALA A 276 -17.76 -8.01 6.97
N ILE A 277 -18.54 -8.95 7.51
CA ILE A 277 -18.41 -9.37 8.92
C ILE A 277 -17.01 -9.96 9.19
N GLY A 278 -16.48 -10.81 8.30
CA GLY A 278 -15.14 -11.36 8.42
C GLY A 278 -14.05 -10.29 8.43
N ALA A 279 -14.09 -9.38 7.46
CA ALA A 279 -13.15 -8.27 7.34
C ALA A 279 -13.23 -7.31 8.55
N ALA A 280 -14.45 -7.04 9.04
CA ALA A 280 -14.68 -6.24 10.23
C ALA A 280 -14.17 -6.94 11.51
N ALA A 281 -14.26 -8.27 11.59
CA ALA A 281 -13.76 -9.02 12.74
C ALA A 281 -12.24 -8.87 12.91
N VAL A 282 -11.47 -8.80 11.82
CA VAL A 282 -10.02 -8.49 11.86
C VAL A 282 -9.78 -7.10 12.42
N GLY A 283 -10.51 -6.10 11.91
CA GLY A 283 -10.45 -4.73 12.40
C GLY A 283 -10.77 -4.65 13.90
N ALA A 284 -11.84 -5.30 14.34
CA ALA A 284 -12.26 -5.36 15.74
C ALA A 284 -11.26 -6.10 16.64
N ALA A 285 -10.67 -7.20 16.17
CA ALA A 285 -9.64 -7.95 16.90
C ALA A 285 -8.38 -7.09 17.10
N GLY A 286 -7.94 -6.40 16.05
CA GLY A 286 -6.86 -5.42 16.14
C GLY A 286 -7.20 -4.27 17.09
N LEU A 287 -8.45 -3.80 17.11
CA LEU A 287 -8.89 -2.71 17.97
C LEU A 287 -8.83 -3.14 19.43
N PHE A 288 -9.37 -4.31 19.73
CA PHE A 288 -9.37 -4.90 21.07
C PHE A 288 -7.95 -5.13 21.58
N TRP A 289 -7.09 -5.74 20.75
CA TRP A 289 -5.69 -5.96 21.12
C TRP A 289 -4.95 -4.64 21.30
N GLY A 290 -5.08 -3.71 20.35
CA GLY A 290 -4.44 -2.40 20.38
C GLY A 290 -4.83 -1.58 21.61
N LEU A 291 -6.10 -1.58 22.01
CA LEU A 291 -6.56 -0.94 23.24
C LEU A 291 -5.98 -1.62 24.48
N ARG A 292 -5.91 -2.96 24.51
CA ARG A 292 -5.38 -3.74 25.64
C ARG A 292 -3.90 -3.47 25.88
N VAL A 293 -3.09 -3.38 24.82
CA VAL A 293 -1.63 -3.15 24.92
C VAL A 293 -1.24 -1.67 24.74
N ARG A 294 -2.23 -0.78 24.60
CA ARG A 294 -2.07 0.66 24.32
C ARG A 294 -1.26 0.97 23.05
N ASN A 295 -1.36 0.10 22.05
CA ASN A 295 -0.76 0.29 20.73
C ASN A 295 -1.70 1.13 19.87
N ILE A 296 -1.46 2.45 19.89
CA ILE A 296 -2.23 3.44 19.14
C ILE A 296 -2.15 3.24 17.61
N PRO A 297 -0.98 2.87 17.02
CA PRO A 297 -0.92 2.53 15.60
C PRO A 297 -1.96 1.47 15.19
N THR A 298 -2.10 0.42 15.98
CA THR A 298 -3.03 -0.67 15.70
C THR A 298 -4.47 -0.23 15.91
N VAL A 299 -4.76 0.55 16.96
CA VAL A 299 -6.09 1.14 17.17
C VAL A 299 -6.51 2.02 15.98
N GLY A 300 -5.60 2.84 15.47
CA GLY A 300 -5.84 3.67 14.30
C GLY A 300 -6.11 2.82 13.06
N ALA A 301 -5.20 1.89 12.75
CA ALA A 301 -5.34 0.94 11.63
C ALA A 301 -6.66 0.16 11.68
N SER A 302 -7.04 -0.34 12.84
CA SER A 302 -8.30 -1.05 13.08
C SER A 302 -9.53 -0.19 12.84
N THR A 303 -9.52 1.06 13.31
CA THR A 303 -10.64 1.98 13.09
C THR A 303 -10.81 2.26 11.60
N LEU A 304 -9.69 2.43 10.89
CA LEU A 304 -9.67 2.67 9.45
C LEU A 304 -10.13 1.44 8.66
N ALA A 305 -9.69 0.25 9.07
CA ALA A 305 -10.14 -1.02 8.52
C ALA A 305 -11.66 -1.19 8.66
N LEU A 306 -12.22 -0.92 9.84
CA LEU A 306 -13.66 -0.98 10.09
C LEU A 306 -14.45 0.02 9.24
N ILE A 307 -13.98 1.27 9.15
CA ILE A 307 -14.57 2.29 8.28
C ILE A 307 -14.50 1.85 6.82
N GLY A 308 -13.35 1.32 6.39
CA GLY A 308 -13.14 0.82 5.03
C GLY A 308 -14.12 -0.29 4.67
N VAL A 309 -14.31 -1.29 5.54
CA VAL A 309 -15.27 -2.39 5.32
C VAL A 309 -16.70 -1.87 5.19
N LEU A 310 -17.14 -1.05 6.14
CA LEU A 310 -18.48 -0.44 6.12
C LEU A 310 -18.72 0.33 4.83
N TRP A 311 -17.68 0.97 4.34
CA TRP A 311 -17.76 1.80 3.18
C TRP A 311 -17.72 1.01 1.87
N VAL A 312 -16.89 -0.03 1.74
CA VAL A 312 -16.91 -0.93 0.57
C VAL A 312 -18.26 -1.62 0.49
N TYR A 313 -18.79 -2.08 1.62
CA TYR A 313 -20.15 -2.62 1.71
C TYR A 313 -21.21 -1.59 1.28
N ALA A 314 -21.10 -0.32 1.72
CA ALA A 314 -22.04 0.73 1.35
C ALA A 314 -21.94 1.12 -0.14
N MET A 315 -20.77 1.02 -0.75
CA MET A 315 -20.57 1.28 -2.17
C MET A 315 -21.21 0.23 -3.06
N ASP A 316 -21.13 -1.05 -2.68
CA ASP A 316 -21.77 -2.14 -3.42
C ASP A 316 -23.28 -1.91 -3.54
N GLN A 317 -23.84 -1.15 -2.60
CA GLN A 317 -25.24 -0.76 -2.55
C GLN A 317 -25.56 0.62 -3.16
N ALA A 318 -24.57 1.44 -3.51
CA ALA A 318 -24.74 2.82 -3.93
C ALA A 318 -24.38 3.04 -5.41
N ASP A 319 -24.95 4.08 -6.03
CA ASP A 319 -24.50 4.52 -7.37
C ASP A 319 -23.01 4.92 -7.32
N ALA A 320 -22.20 4.37 -8.24
CA ALA A 320 -20.75 4.55 -8.22
C ALA A 320 -20.29 6.02 -8.35
N GLY A 321 -21.13 6.94 -8.82
CA GLY A 321 -20.81 8.37 -8.92
C GLY A 321 -20.91 9.08 -7.58
N VAL A 322 -21.93 8.69 -6.79
CA VAL A 322 -22.09 9.15 -5.40
C VAL A 322 -20.95 8.60 -4.54
N ALA A 323 -20.59 7.33 -4.76
CA ALA A 323 -19.46 6.70 -4.10
C ALA A 323 -18.11 7.40 -4.42
N ALA A 324 -17.85 7.73 -5.69
CA ALA A 324 -16.63 8.45 -6.09
C ALA A 324 -16.53 9.85 -5.46
N ALA A 325 -17.64 10.59 -5.39
CA ALA A 325 -17.67 11.90 -4.74
C ALA A 325 -17.45 11.78 -3.22
N ALA A 326 -18.09 10.81 -2.56
CA ALA A 326 -17.92 10.55 -1.14
C ALA A 326 -16.48 10.15 -0.80
N MET A 327 -15.82 9.35 -1.66
CA MET A 327 -14.40 9.01 -1.57
C MET A 327 -13.49 10.23 -1.60
N ALA A 328 -13.69 11.10 -2.60
CA ALA A 328 -12.85 12.28 -2.78
C ALA A 328 -12.98 13.25 -1.59
N VAL A 329 -14.21 13.47 -1.11
CA VAL A 329 -14.47 14.30 0.07
C VAL A 329 -13.84 13.69 1.33
N THR A 330 -13.99 12.38 1.53
CA THR A 330 -13.37 11.65 2.65
C THR A 330 -11.85 11.75 2.60
N ALA A 331 -11.23 11.58 1.43
CA ALA A 331 -9.80 11.77 1.25
C ALA A 331 -9.34 13.18 1.63
N ILE A 332 -10.05 14.21 1.17
CA ILE A 332 -9.77 15.63 1.51
C ILE A 332 -9.87 15.85 3.02
N LEU A 333 -10.93 15.34 3.65
CA LEU A 333 -11.13 15.46 5.10
C LEU A 333 -10.02 14.74 5.87
N LEU A 334 -9.64 13.53 5.47
CA LEU A 334 -8.57 12.77 6.10
C LEU A 334 -7.22 13.48 5.95
N PHE A 335 -6.88 13.99 4.77
CA PHE A 335 -5.66 14.80 4.59
C PHE A 335 -5.70 16.10 5.41
N TRP A 336 -6.87 16.74 5.52
CA TRP A 336 -7.05 17.91 6.37
C TRP A 336 -6.86 17.57 7.86
N VAL A 337 -7.47 16.50 8.37
CA VAL A 337 -7.31 16.03 9.75
C VAL A 337 -5.85 15.66 10.01
N ALA A 338 -5.22 14.88 9.13
CA ALA A 338 -3.79 14.54 9.22
C ALA A 338 -2.91 15.79 9.32
N SER A 339 -3.26 16.88 8.63
CA SER A 339 -2.52 18.15 8.71
C SER A 339 -2.70 18.95 10.00
N ARG A 340 -3.72 18.60 10.80
CA ARG A 340 -4.09 19.25 12.06
C ARG A 340 -3.60 18.48 13.29
N ILE A 341 -3.31 17.19 13.15
CA ILE A 341 -2.61 16.41 14.17
C ILE A 341 -1.19 17.00 14.30
N ARG A 342 -0.99 17.85 15.31
CA ARG A 342 0.30 18.50 15.58
C ARG A 342 1.20 17.52 16.28
N THR A 343 2.39 17.29 15.73
CA THR A 343 3.51 16.77 16.51
C THR A 343 4.06 17.94 17.30
N VAL A 344 3.77 18.01 18.60
CA VAL A 344 4.41 19.00 19.46
C VAL A 344 5.91 18.67 19.44
N GLY A 345 6.72 19.56 18.87
CA GLY A 345 8.17 19.45 18.97
C GLY A 345 8.60 19.67 20.42
N PRO A 346 9.77 19.13 20.84
CA PRO A 346 10.32 19.44 22.15
C PRO A 346 10.54 20.96 22.38
N ASP A 347 10.57 21.75 21.30
CA ASP A 347 10.60 23.21 21.35
C ASP A 347 9.28 23.78 20.81
N GLY A 348 8.31 24.02 21.70
CA GLY A 348 7.03 24.60 21.33
C GLY A 348 6.35 25.28 22.52
N GLY A 349 6.75 26.51 22.80
CA GLY A 349 5.84 27.51 23.37
C GLY A 349 4.71 27.84 22.40
#